data_AF-A0A975TZM0-F1
#
_entry.id   AF-A0A975TZM0-F1
#
_cell.length_a   1.000
_cell.length_b   1.000
_cell.length_c   1.000
_cell.angle_alpha   90.00
_cell.angle_beta   90.00
_cell.angle_gamma   90.00
#
_symmetry.space_group_name_H-M   'P 1'
#
loop_
_entity.id
_entity.type
_entity.pdbx_description
1 polymer ?
#
loop_
_entity_poly.entity_id
_entity_poly.type
_entity_poly.pdbx_seq_one_letter_code
_entity_poly.pdbx_strand_id
1 'polypeptide(L)'
;MPRRSPPPERPTEASLHEAALAHLARYATTQAGLERVLVNRVRRWASRAGLGEDEAAEAIAQGRAAAARVVARLAAAGAVSDLAFAATRARRLARGGHSRAVIAAKLAAKGAGEEVEAALAEALPDREAELAAACIAARRRRIGPFAAEAPHDPASAAEARRRALAALARAGFPRSVAEAVLAMDAAEAEARIAAFRR
;
A
#
# COMPACT_ATOMS: atom_id res chain seq x y z
N MET A 1 0.57 -31.39 -35.01
CA MET A 1 0.77 -31.55 -33.55
C MET A 1 1.73 -30.46 -33.09
N PRO A 2 1.32 -29.46 -32.29
CA PRO A 2 2.29 -28.48 -31.78
C PRO A 2 3.28 -29.19 -30.87
N ARG A 3 4.58 -29.00 -31.11
CA ARG A 3 5.65 -29.56 -30.26
C ARG A 3 5.47 -28.99 -28.85
N ARG A 4 5.22 -29.85 -27.85
CA ARG A 4 5.29 -29.46 -26.44
C ARG A 4 6.68 -28.87 -26.22
N SER A 5 6.74 -27.59 -25.84
CA SER A 5 8.00 -26.96 -25.43
C SER A 5 8.65 -27.80 -24.32
N PRO A 6 9.98 -27.93 -24.30
CA PRO A 6 10.66 -28.65 -23.23
C PRO A 6 10.23 -28.10 -21.86
N PRO A 7 10.15 -28.97 -20.84
CA PRO A 7 9.80 -28.53 -19.50
C PRO A 7 10.77 -27.41 -19.08
N PRO A 8 10.25 -26.37 -18.41
CA PRO A 8 11.09 -25.24 -18.02
C PRO A 8 12.23 -25.70 -17.11
N GLU A 9 13.41 -25.10 -17.25
CA GLU A 9 14.56 -25.40 -16.39
C GLU A 9 14.26 -25.08 -14.92
N ARG A 10 14.83 -25.89 -14.02
CA ARG A 10 14.69 -25.70 -12.58
C ARG A 10 15.26 -24.34 -12.17
N PRO A 11 14.49 -23.50 -11.46
CA PRO A 11 15.01 -22.24 -10.95
C PRO A 11 16.18 -22.46 -10.00
N THR A 12 17.37 -22.09 -10.45
CA THR A 12 18.58 -22.01 -9.63
C THR A 12 18.59 -20.71 -8.82
N GLU A 13 19.45 -20.62 -7.80
CA GLU A 13 19.60 -19.39 -7.02
C GLU A 13 20.05 -18.21 -7.90
N ALA A 14 20.95 -18.44 -8.87
CA ALA A 14 21.35 -17.42 -9.84
C ALA A 14 20.16 -16.95 -10.70
N SER A 15 19.33 -17.88 -11.20
CA SER A 15 18.14 -17.51 -11.97
C SER A 15 17.10 -16.73 -11.16
N LEU A 16 17.00 -17.01 -9.84
CA LEU A 16 16.13 -16.28 -8.92
C LEU A 16 16.69 -14.88 -8.63
N HIS A 17 18.01 -14.73 -8.53
CA HIS A 17 18.68 -13.44 -8.40
C HIS A 17 18.41 -12.54 -9.61
N GLU A 18 18.62 -13.06 -10.83
CA GLU A 18 18.32 -12.32 -12.06
C GLU A 18 16.83 -11.94 -12.16
N ALA A 19 15.94 -12.86 -11.80
CA ALA A 19 14.50 -12.57 -11.75
C ALA A 19 14.14 -11.50 -10.72
N ALA A 20 14.87 -11.44 -9.59
CA ALA A 20 14.69 -10.42 -8.58
C ALA A 20 15.16 -9.05 -9.08
N LEU A 21 16.34 -8.96 -9.70
CA LEU A 21 16.84 -7.71 -10.30
C LEU A 21 15.89 -7.19 -11.38
N ALA A 22 15.42 -8.08 -12.28
CA ALA A 22 14.45 -7.72 -13.30
C ALA A 22 13.11 -7.22 -12.72
N HIS A 23 12.70 -7.75 -11.56
CA HIS A 23 11.52 -7.27 -10.85
C HIS A 23 11.76 -5.88 -10.25
N LEU A 24 12.87 -5.69 -9.54
CA LEU A 24 13.24 -4.44 -8.87
C LEU A 24 13.46 -3.30 -9.86
N ALA A 25 13.93 -3.59 -11.07
CA ALA A 25 14.06 -2.61 -12.15
C ALA A 25 12.72 -1.98 -12.59
N ARG A 26 11.58 -2.61 -12.27
CA ARG A 26 10.25 -2.20 -12.72
C ARG A 26 9.30 -1.83 -11.60
N TYR A 27 9.47 -2.43 -10.42
CA TYR A 27 8.49 -2.35 -9.34
C TYR A 27 9.16 -2.10 -8.00
N ALA A 28 8.66 -1.11 -7.27
CA ALA A 28 8.91 -0.96 -5.85
C ALA A 28 8.17 -2.07 -5.08
N THR A 29 8.88 -2.81 -4.24
CA THR A 29 8.35 -3.91 -3.45
C THR A 29 9.00 -3.97 -2.07
N THR A 30 8.40 -4.74 -1.18
CA THR A 30 8.99 -5.15 0.11
C THR A 30 9.82 -6.42 -0.05
N GLN A 31 10.63 -6.75 0.94
CA GLN A 31 11.35 -8.03 1.02
C GLN A 31 10.38 -9.21 0.94
N ALA A 32 9.32 -9.19 1.76
CA ALA A 32 8.28 -10.22 1.75
C ALA A 32 7.53 -10.29 0.40
N GLY A 33 7.33 -9.15 -0.26
CA GLY A 33 6.73 -9.07 -1.59
C GLY A 33 7.63 -9.71 -2.65
N LEU A 34 8.93 -9.42 -2.60
CA LEU A 34 9.93 -9.97 -3.52
C LEU A 34 10.06 -11.49 -3.32
N GLU A 35 10.14 -11.96 -2.08
CA GLU A 35 10.17 -13.41 -1.78
C GLU A 35 8.95 -14.11 -2.38
N ARG A 36 7.75 -13.54 -2.21
CA ARG A 36 6.52 -14.09 -2.79
C ARG A 36 6.58 -14.20 -4.31
N VAL A 37 7.17 -13.22 -4.99
CA VAL A 37 7.36 -13.24 -6.46
C VAL A 37 8.26 -14.41 -6.87
N LEU A 38 9.38 -14.60 -6.17
CA LEU A 38 10.34 -15.68 -6.45
C LEU A 38 9.75 -17.06 -6.13
N VAL A 39 9.08 -17.22 -4.97
CA VAL A 39 8.39 -18.46 -4.60
C VAL A 39 7.29 -18.80 -5.60
N ASN A 40 6.51 -17.82 -6.07
CA ASN A 40 5.50 -18.05 -7.11
C ASN A 40 6.12 -18.41 -8.47
N ARG A 41 7.36 -18.02 -8.74
CA ARG A 41 8.10 -18.50 -9.92
C ARG A 41 8.45 -19.98 -9.77
N VAL A 42 8.95 -20.40 -8.60
CA VAL A 42 9.25 -21.81 -8.32
C VAL A 42 8.00 -22.68 -8.38
N ARG A 43 6.89 -22.24 -7.78
CA ARG A 43 5.60 -22.95 -7.84
C ARG A 43 5.09 -23.14 -9.27
N ARG A 44 5.16 -22.10 -10.10
CA ARG A 44 4.75 -22.17 -11.51
C ARG A 44 5.65 -23.07 -12.34
N TRP A 45 6.94 -23.16 -11.99
CA TRP A 45 7.84 -24.12 -12.60
C TRP A 45 7.46 -25.56 -12.18
N ALA A 46 7.31 -25.82 -10.88
CA ALA A 46 7.01 -27.14 -10.35
C ALA A 46 5.71 -27.72 -10.95
N SER A 47 4.65 -26.90 -11.08
CA SER A 47 3.39 -27.31 -11.71
C SER A 47 3.51 -27.65 -13.20
N ARG A 48 4.57 -27.21 -13.88
CA ARG A 48 4.84 -27.46 -15.30
C ARG A 48 5.87 -28.56 -15.54
N ALA A 49 6.69 -28.87 -14.53
CA ALA A 49 7.74 -29.87 -14.60
C ALA A 49 7.20 -31.31 -14.54
N GLY A 50 5.93 -31.50 -14.17
CA GLY A 50 5.31 -32.84 -14.10
C GLY A 50 5.84 -33.68 -12.94
N LEU A 51 6.32 -33.03 -11.86
CA LEU A 51 6.83 -33.66 -10.65
C LEU A 51 5.72 -34.37 -9.87
N GLY A 52 6.09 -35.41 -9.13
CA GLY A 52 5.22 -35.98 -8.09
C GLY A 52 4.92 -34.96 -6.97
N GLU A 53 3.90 -35.20 -6.16
CA GLU A 53 3.48 -34.27 -5.10
C GLU A 53 4.61 -34.00 -4.09
N ASP A 54 5.27 -35.05 -3.60
CA ASP A 54 6.38 -34.95 -2.65
C ASP A 54 7.60 -34.23 -3.26
N GLU A 55 7.96 -34.58 -4.50
CA GLU A 55 9.05 -33.94 -5.23
C GLU A 55 8.78 -32.45 -5.48
N ALA A 56 7.53 -32.09 -5.81
CA ALA A 56 7.12 -30.71 -5.99
C ALA A 56 7.17 -29.94 -4.66
N ALA A 57 6.72 -30.54 -3.56
CA ALA A 57 6.77 -29.95 -2.23
C ALA A 57 8.23 -29.68 -1.80
N GLU A 58 9.13 -30.65 -1.98
CA GLU A 58 10.55 -30.51 -1.68
C GLU A 58 11.19 -29.41 -2.54
N ALA A 59 10.93 -29.41 -3.85
CA ALA A 59 11.51 -28.41 -4.74
C ALA A 59 11.00 -26.99 -4.43
N ILE A 60 9.74 -26.84 -4.01
CA ILE A 60 9.19 -25.56 -3.53
C ILE A 60 9.85 -25.12 -2.22
N ALA A 61 10.08 -26.04 -1.27
CA ALA A 61 10.75 -25.74 -0.02
C ALA A 61 12.21 -25.28 -0.23
N GLN A 62 12.96 -26.00 -1.06
CA GLN A 62 14.33 -25.63 -1.44
C GLN A 62 14.36 -24.28 -2.18
N GLY A 63 13.40 -24.06 -3.10
CA GLY A 63 13.28 -22.80 -3.82
C GLY A 63 12.90 -21.61 -2.92
N ARG A 64 12.10 -21.82 -1.88
CA ARG A 64 11.82 -20.80 -0.85
C ARG A 64 13.10 -20.43 -0.10
N ALA A 65 13.88 -21.41 0.35
CA ALA A 65 15.13 -21.15 1.05
C ALA A 65 16.12 -20.36 0.16
N ALA A 66 16.20 -20.68 -1.13
CA ALA A 66 17.01 -19.93 -2.10
C ALA A 66 16.48 -18.49 -2.30
N ALA A 67 15.15 -18.32 -2.42
CA ALA A 67 14.53 -17.00 -2.53
C ALA A 67 14.83 -16.12 -1.32
N ALA A 68 14.74 -16.67 -0.10
CA ALA A 68 15.06 -15.94 1.12
C ALA A 68 16.53 -15.46 1.15
N ARG A 69 17.49 -16.31 0.75
CA ARG A 69 18.90 -15.92 0.63
C ARG A 69 19.13 -14.82 -0.41
N VAL A 70 18.46 -14.90 -1.56
CA VAL A 70 18.53 -13.86 -2.60
C VAL A 70 17.99 -12.54 -2.07
N VAL A 71 16.82 -12.54 -1.44
CA VAL A 71 16.20 -11.33 -0.88
C VAL A 71 17.09 -10.72 0.20
N ALA A 72 17.62 -11.52 1.12
CA ALA A 72 18.51 -11.04 2.18
C ALA A 72 19.78 -10.37 1.62
N ARG A 73 20.40 -10.95 0.59
CA ARG A 73 21.56 -10.35 -0.09
C ARG A 73 21.21 -9.02 -0.76
N LEU A 74 20.06 -8.95 -1.44
CA LEU A 74 19.61 -7.73 -2.09
C LEU A 74 19.22 -6.64 -1.08
N ALA A 75 18.65 -7.02 0.07
CA ALA A 75 18.35 -6.10 1.16
C ALA A 75 19.63 -5.54 1.77
N ALA A 76 20.61 -6.39 2.05
CA ALA A 76 21.93 -5.98 2.55
C ALA A 76 22.66 -5.04 1.57
N ALA A 77 22.48 -5.26 0.26
CA ALA A 77 23.00 -4.38 -0.78
C ALA A 77 22.17 -3.09 -1.00
N GLY A 78 21.07 -2.90 -0.27
CA GLY A 78 20.18 -1.74 -0.41
C GLY A 78 19.29 -1.75 -1.65
N ALA A 79 19.27 -2.84 -2.43
CA ALA A 79 18.46 -2.96 -3.64
C ALA A 79 16.96 -3.12 -3.33
N VAL A 80 16.61 -3.59 -2.13
CA VAL A 80 15.24 -3.59 -1.59
C VAL A 80 15.26 -3.07 -0.16
N SER A 81 14.32 -2.19 0.17
CA SER A 81 14.22 -1.59 1.51
C SER A 81 12.75 -1.41 1.88
N ASP A 82 12.32 -2.11 2.93
CA ASP A 82 10.95 -2.02 3.45
C ASP A 82 10.68 -0.62 4.01
N LEU A 83 11.68 0.02 4.62
CA LEU A 83 11.62 1.39 5.10
C LEU A 83 11.38 2.38 3.95
N ALA A 84 12.19 2.33 2.89
CA ALA A 84 12.04 3.22 1.75
C ALA A 84 10.71 2.99 1.02
N PHE A 85 10.28 1.72 0.91
CA PHE A 85 8.97 1.35 0.38
C PHE A 85 7.84 1.95 1.23
N ALA A 86 7.89 1.78 2.55
CA ALA A 86 6.88 2.23 3.48
C ALA A 86 6.74 3.76 3.46
N ALA A 87 7.85 4.49 3.58
CA ALA A 87 7.89 5.95 3.53
C ALA A 87 7.26 6.51 2.24
N THR A 88 7.70 5.99 1.09
CA THR A 88 7.16 6.41 -0.22
C THR A 88 5.68 6.09 -0.36
N ARG A 89 5.28 4.88 0.07
CA ARG A 89 3.89 4.44 -0.03
C ARG A 89 2.97 5.21 0.91
N ALA A 90 3.41 5.49 2.14
CA ALA A 90 2.69 6.28 3.12
C ALA A 90 2.45 7.70 2.63
N ARG A 91 3.50 8.40 2.17
CA ARG A 91 3.37 9.75 1.58
C ARG A 91 2.38 9.79 0.42
N ARG A 92 2.46 8.81 -0.50
CA ARG A 92 1.50 8.69 -1.62
C ARG A 92 0.06 8.49 -1.14
N LEU A 93 -0.15 7.65 -0.12
CA LEU A 93 -1.48 7.37 0.41
C LEU A 93 -2.04 8.58 1.17
N ALA A 94 -1.23 9.24 1.98
CA ALA A 94 -1.62 10.45 2.71
C ALA A 94 -2.06 11.56 1.74
N ARG A 95 -1.26 11.84 0.70
CA ARG A 95 -1.61 12.77 -0.39
C ARG A 95 -2.83 12.34 -1.22
N GLY A 96 -3.22 11.06 -1.12
CA GLY A 96 -4.45 10.50 -1.67
C GLY A 96 -5.65 10.56 -0.74
N GLY A 97 -5.53 11.21 0.42
CA GLY A 97 -6.58 11.34 1.43
C GLY A 97 -6.92 10.01 2.12
N HIS A 98 -5.89 9.27 2.54
CA HIS A 98 -6.04 8.10 3.40
C HIS A 98 -5.64 8.46 4.84
N SER A 99 -6.37 7.95 5.82
CA SER A 99 -6.07 8.16 7.23
C SER A 99 -4.87 7.35 7.70
N ARG A 100 -4.33 7.67 8.88
CA ARG A 100 -3.24 6.91 9.53
C ARG A 100 -3.58 5.42 9.62
N ALA A 101 -4.77 5.08 10.12
CA ALA A 101 -5.22 3.70 10.27
C ALA A 101 -5.26 2.93 8.93
N VAL A 102 -5.75 3.57 7.86
CA VAL A 102 -5.80 2.94 6.53
C VAL A 102 -4.41 2.79 5.93
N ILE A 103 -3.51 3.74 6.16
CA ILE A 103 -2.11 3.66 5.72
C ILE A 103 -1.41 2.50 6.42
N ALA A 104 -1.50 2.42 7.75
CA ALA A 104 -0.95 1.34 8.56
C ALA A 104 -1.39 -0.04 8.05
N ALA A 105 -2.70 -0.24 7.87
CA ALA A 105 -3.24 -1.50 7.38
C ALA A 105 -2.71 -1.87 5.98
N LYS A 106 -2.57 -0.89 5.07
CA LYS A 106 -2.04 -1.12 3.72
C LYS A 106 -0.56 -1.45 3.70
N LEU A 107 0.23 -0.88 4.60
CA LEU A 107 1.65 -1.17 4.75
C LEU A 107 1.87 -2.56 5.35
N ALA A 108 1.17 -2.88 6.44
CA ALA A 108 1.19 -4.20 7.06
C ALA A 108 0.80 -5.31 6.08
N ALA A 109 -0.26 -5.11 5.28
CA ALA A 109 -0.68 -6.07 4.24
C ALA A 109 0.38 -6.29 3.14
N LYS A 110 1.34 -5.36 2.99
CA LYS A 110 2.48 -5.49 2.08
C LYS A 110 3.74 -6.07 2.74
N GLY A 111 3.71 -6.34 4.04
CA GLY A 111 4.85 -6.87 4.77
C GLY A 111 5.86 -5.81 5.20
N ALA A 112 5.46 -4.53 5.25
CA ALA A 112 6.25 -3.45 5.84
C ALA A 112 5.62 -3.03 7.18
N GLY A 113 5.41 -4.03 8.05
CA GLY A 113 4.70 -3.86 9.32
C GLY A 113 5.55 -3.17 10.38
N GLU A 114 6.85 -3.48 10.43
CA GLU A 114 7.81 -2.93 11.39
C GLU A 114 8.11 -1.44 11.11
N GLU A 115 7.88 -1.01 9.87
CA GLU A 115 8.18 0.33 9.37
C GLU A 115 6.96 1.26 9.39
N VAL A 116 5.79 0.76 9.82
CA VAL A 116 4.53 1.52 9.81
C VAL A 116 4.66 2.84 10.57
N GLU A 117 5.17 2.79 11.81
CA GLU A 117 5.24 3.98 12.65
C GLU A 117 6.20 5.03 12.10
N ALA A 118 7.38 4.60 11.64
CA ALA A 118 8.34 5.50 11.00
C ALA A 118 7.76 6.15 9.72
N ALA A 119 7.11 5.35 8.87
CA ALA A 119 6.49 5.84 7.65
C ALA A 119 5.30 6.78 7.92
N LEU A 120 4.53 6.55 8.98
CA LEU A 120 3.44 7.42 9.39
C LEU A 120 3.95 8.73 10.02
N ALA A 121 5.03 8.68 10.79
CA ALA A 121 5.67 9.87 11.35
C ALA A 121 6.18 10.80 10.24
N GLU A 122 6.70 10.26 9.13
CA GLU A 122 7.10 11.08 7.98
C GLU A 122 5.90 11.57 7.15
N ALA A 123 4.92 10.70 6.88
CA ALA A 123 3.83 11.03 5.95
C ALA A 123 2.72 11.91 6.57
N LEU A 124 2.52 11.80 7.88
CA LEU A 124 1.50 12.51 8.65
C LEU A 124 2.12 12.95 9.99
N PRO A 125 3.08 13.89 9.99
CA PRO A 125 3.89 14.23 11.16
C PRO A 125 3.07 14.86 12.30
N ASP A 126 1.97 15.52 11.96
CA ASP A 126 1.15 16.26 12.90
C ASP A 126 -0.35 16.19 12.55
N ARG A 127 -1.14 16.86 13.38
CA ARG A 127 -2.59 16.97 13.20
C ARG A 127 -2.96 17.75 11.92
N GLU A 128 -2.18 18.72 11.49
CA GLU A 128 -2.48 19.52 10.29
C GLU A 128 -2.34 18.68 9.02
N ALA A 129 -1.33 17.81 8.95
CA ALA A 129 -1.19 16.84 7.87
C ALA A 129 -2.37 15.85 7.83
N GLU A 130 -2.85 15.40 9.01
CA GLU A 130 -4.01 14.51 9.08
C GLU A 130 -5.32 15.23 8.68
N LEU A 131 -5.50 16.48 9.09
CA LEU A 131 -6.61 17.34 8.63
C LEU A 131 -6.56 17.52 7.12
N ALA A 132 -5.40 17.80 6.53
CA ALA A 132 -5.26 17.94 5.08
C ALA A 132 -5.61 16.64 4.34
N ALA A 133 -5.17 15.47 4.84
CA ALA A 133 -5.56 14.17 4.29
C ALA A 133 -7.09 13.95 4.39
N ALA A 134 -7.72 14.37 5.49
CA ALA A 134 -9.17 14.32 5.66
C ALA A 134 -9.91 15.28 4.71
N CYS A 135 -9.40 16.50 4.48
CA CYS A 135 -9.92 17.43 3.47
C CYS A 135 -9.86 16.80 2.06
N ILE A 136 -8.74 16.15 1.70
CA ILE A 136 -8.62 15.43 0.40
C ILE A 136 -9.67 14.31 0.30
N ALA A 137 -9.89 13.57 1.39
CA ALA A 137 -10.91 12.51 1.44
C ALA A 137 -12.32 13.08 1.28
N ALA A 138 -12.63 14.19 1.96
CA ALA A 138 -13.91 14.90 1.87
C ALA A 138 -14.15 15.43 0.45
N ARG A 139 -13.14 16.06 -0.17
CA ARG A 139 -13.18 16.56 -1.55
C ARG A 139 -13.47 15.46 -2.56
N ARG A 140 -12.75 14.32 -2.48
CA ARG A 140 -12.98 13.17 -3.36
C ARG A 140 -14.39 12.61 -3.25
N ARG A 141 -15.01 12.72 -2.07
CA ARG A 141 -16.36 12.23 -1.78
C ARG A 141 -17.45 13.30 -1.95
N ARG A 142 -17.09 14.55 -2.26
CA ARG A 142 -18.01 15.71 -2.35
C ARG A 142 -18.90 15.87 -1.12
N ILE A 143 -18.28 15.86 0.07
CA ILE A 143 -18.96 16.02 1.36
C ILE A 143 -18.39 17.21 2.13
N GLY A 144 -19.18 17.73 3.08
CA GLY A 144 -18.75 18.81 3.96
C GLY A 144 -18.45 20.09 3.16
N PRO A 145 -17.26 20.70 3.32
CA PRO A 145 -16.88 21.93 2.60
C PRO A 145 -16.92 21.79 1.06
N PHE A 146 -16.92 20.55 0.55
CA PHE A 146 -16.91 20.24 -0.88
C PHE A 146 -18.24 19.65 -1.37
N ALA A 147 -19.32 19.77 -0.58
CA ALA A 147 -20.64 19.36 -1.01
C ALA A 147 -21.08 20.18 -2.23
N ALA A 148 -21.72 19.52 -3.20
CA ALA A 148 -22.18 20.19 -4.42
C ALA A 148 -23.39 21.11 -4.19
N GLU A 149 -24.23 20.76 -3.21
CA GLU A 149 -25.43 21.50 -2.85
C GLU A 149 -25.37 21.88 -1.38
N ALA A 150 -25.70 23.14 -1.09
CA ALA A 150 -25.87 23.61 0.27
C ALA A 150 -27.20 23.09 0.83
N PRO A 151 -27.26 22.64 2.10
CA PRO A 151 -28.52 22.33 2.75
C PRO A 151 -29.47 23.54 2.74
N HIS A 152 -30.76 23.29 2.53
CA HIS A 152 -31.79 24.33 2.44
C HIS A 152 -32.47 24.62 3.78
N ASP A 153 -32.34 23.71 4.75
CA ASP A 153 -32.91 23.85 6.09
C ASP A 153 -32.01 23.19 7.18
N PRO A 154 -32.28 23.42 8.47
CA PRO A 154 -31.50 22.82 9.55
C PRO A 154 -31.53 21.28 9.59
N ALA A 155 -32.63 20.65 9.15
CA ALA A 155 -32.79 19.20 9.20
C ALA A 155 -31.91 18.50 8.16
N SER A 156 -31.94 18.98 6.92
CA SER A 156 -31.08 18.57 5.81
C SER A 156 -29.60 18.86 6.12
N ALA A 157 -29.29 19.96 6.79
CA ALA A 157 -27.92 20.26 7.24
C ALA A 157 -27.42 19.22 8.26
N ALA A 158 -28.24 18.90 9.26
CA ALA A 158 -27.90 17.88 10.25
C ALA A 158 -27.74 16.49 9.61
N GLU A 159 -28.58 16.14 8.65
CA GLU A 159 -28.47 14.87 7.91
C GLU A 159 -27.21 14.80 7.05
N ALA A 160 -26.92 15.83 6.26
CA ALA A 160 -25.70 15.92 5.45
C ALA A 160 -24.46 15.79 6.33
N ARG A 161 -24.43 16.46 7.48
CA ARG A 161 -23.36 16.35 8.47
C ARG A 161 -23.21 14.93 9.01
N ARG A 162 -24.30 14.27 9.41
CA ARG A 162 -24.27 12.86 9.88
C ARG A 162 -23.72 11.92 8.80
N ARG A 163 -24.19 12.05 7.56
CA ARG A 163 -23.72 11.25 6.41
C ARG A 163 -22.22 11.48 6.16
N ALA A 164 -21.76 12.72 6.23
CA ALA A 164 -20.36 13.06 6.04
C ALA A 164 -19.46 12.50 7.17
N LEU A 165 -19.89 12.61 8.44
CA LEU A 165 -19.20 12.00 9.57
C LEU A 165 -19.07 10.49 9.41
N ALA A 166 -20.17 9.80 9.03
CA ALA A 166 -20.14 8.36 8.80
C ALA A 166 -19.23 7.96 7.62
N ALA A 167 -19.13 8.79 6.59
CA ALA A 167 -18.23 8.57 5.46
C ALA A 167 -16.75 8.71 5.85
N LEU A 168 -16.42 9.73 6.66
CA LEU A 168 -15.05 9.94 7.16
C LEU A 168 -14.63 8.89 8.20
N ALA A 169 -15.54 8.47 9.07
CA ALA A 169 -15.31 7.37 10.02
C ALA A 169 -15.01 6.05 9.28
N ARG A 170 -15.79 5.70 8.24
CA ARG A 170 -15.50 4.53 7.38
C ARG A 170 -14.21 4.68 6.57
N ALA A 171 -13.76 5.90 6.33
CA ALA A 171 -12.45 6.17 5.73
C ALA A 171 -11.30 6.09 6.76
N GLY A 172 -11.61 5.81 8.03
CA GLY A 172 -10.65 5.57 9.11
C GLY A 172 -10.15 6.84 9.80
N PHE A 173 -10.83 7.97 9.67
CA PHE A 173 -10.43 9.21 10.35
C PHE A 173 -11.01 9.28 11.77
N PRO A 174 -10.24 9.79 12.76
CA PRO A 174 -10.77 10.08 14.09
C PRO A 174 -11.94 11.05 14.04
N ARG A 175 -12.90 10.91 14.95
CA ARG A 175 -14.08 11.78 15.03
C ARG A 175 -13.70 13.27 15.13
N SER A 176 -12.71 13.60 15.94
CA SER A 176 -12.24 14.98 16.13
C SER A 176 -11.62 15.61 14.87
N VAL A 177 -11.04 14.79 13.99
CA VAL A 177 -10.52 15.24 12.68
C VAL A 177 -11.69 15.45 11.71
N ALA A 178 -12.64 14.51 11.69
CA ALA A 178 -13.82 14.61 10.84
C ALA A 178 -14.68 15.83 11.20
N GLU A 179 -14.95 16.06 12.48
CA GLU A 179 -15.73 17.21 12.96
C GLU A 179 -15.04 18.55 12.62
N ALA A 180 -13.72 18.61 12.74
CA ALA A 180 -12.94 19.79 12.36
C ALA A 180 -13.04 20.08 10.86
N VAL A 181 -12.84 19.08 10.00
CA VAL A 181 -13.00 19.27 8.54
C VAL A 181 -14.40 19.70 8.15
N LEU A 182 -15.43 19.17 8.82
CA LEU A 182 -16.82 19.56 8.54
C LEU A 182 -17.23 20.92 9.13
N ALA A 183 -16.37 21.55 9.94
CA ALA A 183 -16.57 22.90 10.44
C ALA A 183 -15.86 23.96 9.58
N MET A 184 -14.94 23.54 8.69
CA MET A 184 -14.23 24.43 7.77
C MET A 184 -15.15 24.94 6.66
N ASP A 185 -14.84 26.11 6.12
CA ASP A 185 -15.35 26.50 4.82
C ASP A 185 -14.51 25.89 3.67
N ALA A 186 -14.99 26.05 2.43
CA ALA A 186 -14.35 25.49 1.25
C ALA A 186 -12.96 26.11 0.98
N ALA A 187 -12.78 27.40 1.22
CA ALA A 187 -11.54 28.11 0.94
C ALA A 187 -10.44 27.68 1.93
N GLU A 188 -10.78 27.60 3.21
CA GLU A 188 -9.93 27.10 4.28
C GLU A 188 -9.49 25.65 4.01
N ALA A 189 -10.43 24.79 3.61
CA ALA A 189 -10.13 23.40 3.30
C ALA A 189 -9.25 23.26 2.05
N GLU A 190 -9.48 24.04 0.99
CA GLU A 190 -8.61 24.04 -0.20
C GLU A 190 -7.19 24.54 0.11
N ALA A 191 -7.05 25.58 0.95
CA ALA A 191 -5.75 26.10 1.35
C ALA A 191 -4.90 25.03 2.07
N ARG A 192 -5.52 24.24 2.95
CA ARG A 192 -4.86 23.09 3.62
C ARG A 192 -4.43 22.02 2.62
N ILE A 193 -5.29 21.67 1.66
CA ILE A 193 -4.94 20.69 0.61
C ILE A 193 -3.74 21.20 -0.21
N ALA A 194 -3.74 22.47 -0.58
CA ALA A 194 -2.66 23.08 -1.35
C ALA A 194 -1.34 23.08 -0.55
N ALA A 195 -1.39 23.44 0.74
CA ALA A 195 -0.22 23.44 1.61
C ALA A 195 0.41 22.05 1.77
N PHE A 196 -0.41 21.01 1.92
CA PHE A 196 0.06 19.63 2.11
C PHE A 196 0.63 18.97 0.83
N ARG A 197 0.30 19.51 -0.35
CA ARG A 197 0.79 18.99 -1.63
C ARG A 197 2.06 19.65 -2.12
N ARG A 198 2.41 20.83 -1.59
CA ARG A 198 3.72 21.44 -1.80
C ARG A 198 4.81 20.57 -1.19
#